data_AF-A0A9X4NPI5-F1
#
_entry.id   AF-A0A9X4NPI5-F1
#
_cell.length_a   1.000
_cell.length_b   1.000
_cell.length_c   1.000
_cell.angle_alpha   90.00
_cell.angle_beta   90.00
_cell.angle_gamma   90.00
#
_symmetry.space_group_name_H-M   'P 1'
#
loop_
_entity.id
_entity.type
_entity.pdbx_description
1 polymer ?
#
loop_
_entity_poly.entity_id
_entity_poly.type
_entity_poly.pdbx_seq_one_letter_code
_entity_poly.pdbx_strand_id
1 'polypeptide(L)'
;MEPTMFFKLPWFNSHKARRDEKYHDTQVLEMDFLVDEFHDAMADIQDPMRTRLHAALISCENPKDLWFLRGKLFNLISKHHCEFVANERVARLDQKLRFFVGHHPDHSPEELPSGPMALMH
;
A
#
# COMPACT_ATOMS: atom_id res chain seq x y z
N MET A 1 -22.02 -10.14 24.81
CA MET A 1 -21.58 -10.93 23.63
C MET A 1 -21.53 -9.95 22.47
N GLU A 2 -20.32 -9.48 22.17
CA GLU A 2 -20.05 -8.51 21.11
C GLU A 2 -20.35 -9.11 19.72
N PRO A 3 -20.99 -8.39 18.79
CA PRO A 3 -21.12 -8.84 17.42
C PRO A 3 -19.81 -8.54 16.65
N THR A 4 -19.07 -9.58 16.31
CA THR A 4 -17.96 -9.53 15.35
C THR A 4 -18.50 -9.16 13.96
N MET A 5 -18.47 -7.86 13.62
CA MET A 5 -18.74 -7.41 12.25
C MET A 5 -17.52 -7.67 11.37
N PHE A 6 -17.53 -8.80 10.67
CA PHE A 6 -16.64 -9.07 9.55
C PHE A 6 -17.07 -8.20 8.36
N PHE A 7 -16.39 -7.08 8.13
CA PHE A 7 -16.52 -6.32 6.89
C PHE A 7 -15.85 -7.09 5.76
N LYS A 8 -16.66 -7.73 4.91
CA LYS A 8 -16.19 -8.34 3.67
C LYS A 8 -15.99 -7.22 2.64
N LEU A 9 -14.75 -7.07 2.19
CA LEU A 9 -14.41 -6.21 1.07
C LEU A 9 -15.04 -6.79 -0.22
N PRO A 10 -15.49 -5.94 -1.17
CA PRO A 10 -16.25 -6.37 -2.35
C PRO A 10 -15.50 -7.32 -3.30
N TRP A 11 -14.20 -7.52 -3.12
CA TRP A 11 -13.36 -8.41 -3.92
C TRP A 11 -13.03 -9.75 -3.22
N PHE A 12 -13.43 -9.93 -1.95
CA PHE A 12 -13.01 -11.08 -1.13
C PHE A 12 -13.71 -12.42 -1.45
N ASN A 13 -14.66 -12.46 -2.39
CA ASN A 13 -15.56 -13.61 -2.58
C ASN A 13 -15.15 -14.63 -3.67
N SER A 14 -13.99 -14.50 -4.33
CA SER A 14 -13.57 -15.46 -5.39
C SER A 14 -12.35 -16.34 -5.09
N HIS A 15 -11.62 -16.15 -3.97
CA HIS A 15 -10.27 -16.72 -3.84
C HIS A 15 -10.11 -17.99 -2.99
N LYS A 16 -11.19 -18.61 -2.48
CA LYS A 16 -11.02 -19.80 -1.61
C LYS A 16 -10.57 -21.08 -2.35
N ALA A 17 -10.64 -21.13 -3.69
CA ALA A 17 -10.37 -22.34 -4.47
C ALA A 17 -9.02 -22.39 -5.21
N ARG A 18 -8.15 -21.38 -5.07
CA ARG A 18 -6.92 -21.25 -5.89
C ARG A 18 -5.61 -21.26 -5.10
N ARG A 19 -5.61 -21.70 -3.85
CA ARG A 19 -4.46 -21.65 -2.93
C ARG A 19 -3.23 -22.50 -3.32
N ASP A 20 -3.30 -23.32 -4.36
CA ASP A 20 -2.22 -24.24 -4.69
C ASP A 20 -1.50 -23.83 -6.00
N GLU A 21 -0.20 -23.55 -5.85
CA GLU A 21 0.88 -23.61 -6.86
C GLU A 21 1.04 -22.52 -7.94
N LYS A 22 0.12 -21.56 -8.13
CA LYS A 22 0.30 -20.43 -9.08
C LYS A 22 0.42 -19.03 -8.46
N TYR A 23 0.80 -18.98 -7.18
CA TYR A 23 0.70 -17.77 -6.36
C TYR A 23 1.79 -16.70 -6.60
N HIS A 24 2.82 -16.95 -7.41
CA HIS A 24 3.95 -16.01 -7.56
C HIS A 24 3.89 -15.07 -8.77
N ASP A 25 3.40 -15.52 -9.93
CA ASP A 25 3.37 -14.68 -11.14
C ASP A 25 2.17 -13.71 -11.19
N THR A 26 1.11 -13.97 -10.43
CA THR A 26 -0.15 -13.21 -10.50
C THR A 26 -0.36 -12.23 -9.35
N GLN A 27 0.29 -12.41 -8.19
CA GLN A 27 0.20 -11.46 -7.06
C GLN A 27 0.70 -10.06 -7.42
N VAL A 28 1.67 -9.98 -8.34
CA VAL A 28 2.22 -8.73 -8.86
C VAL A 28 1.15 -7.87 -9.53
N LEU A 29 0.08 -8.48 -10.02
CA LEU A 29 -1.00 -7.80 -10.73
C LEU A 29 -2.11 -7.33 -9.79
N GLU A 30 -2.10 -7.73 -8.53
CA GLU A 30 -3.12 -7.32 -7.57
C GLU A 30 -2.64 -6.13 -6.75
N MET A 31 -3.49 -5.10 -6.62
CA MET A 31 -3.17 -3.92 -5.82
C MET A 31 -2.95 -4.26 -4.34
N ASP A 32 -3.49 -5.40 -3.89
CA ASP A 32 -3.25 -5.97 -2.56
C ASP A 32 -1.77 -6.14 -2.24
N PHE A 33 -0.95 -6.48 -3.24
CA PHE A 33 0.50 -6.61 -3.05
C PHE A 33 1.17 -5.30 -2.59
N LEU A 34 0.62 -4.15 -3.03
CA LEU A 34 1.05 -2.83 -2.58
C LEU A 34 0.46 -2.49 -1.22
N VAL A 35 -0.82 -2.79 -1.01
CA VAL A 35 -1.54 -2.55 0.25
C VAL A 35 -0.89 -3.29 1.42
N ASP A 36 -0.49 -4.55 1.22
CA ASP A 36 0.21 -5.34 2.24
C ASP A 36 1.54 -4.68 2.66
N GLU A 37 2.30 -4.11 1.71
CA GLU A 37 3.54 -3.39 2.06
C GLU A 37 3.27 -2.12 2.88
N PHE A 38 2.14 -1.44 2.63
CA PHE A 38 1.71 -0.33 3.49
C PHE A 38 1.39 -0.82 4.92
N HIS A 39 0.67 -1.95 5.04
CA HIS A 39 0.36 -2.55 6.35
C HIS A 39 1.63 -2.92 7.11
N ASP A 40 2.57 -3.60 6.44
CA ASP A 40 3.85 -3.98 7.01
C ASP A 40 4.68 -2.76 7.45
N ALA A 41 4.71 -1.71 6.61
CA ALA A 41 5.47 -0.50 6.90
C ALA A 41 4.95 0.28 8.12
N MET A 42 3.69 0.08 8.53
CA MET A 42 3.07 0.74 9.69
C MET A 42 2.72 -0.21 10.85
N ALA A 43 3.09 -1.50 10.76
CA ALA A 43 2.64 -2.54 11.68
C ALA A 43 3.07 -2.29 13.14
N ASP A 44 4.26 -1.72 13.33
CA ASP A 44 4.87 -1.44 14.63
C ASP A 44 4.54 -0.03 15.16
N ILE A 45 3.82 0.79 14.40
CA ILE A 45 3.48 2.16 14.80
C ILE A 45 2.23 2.16 15.69
N GLN A 46 2.33 2.80 16.85
CA GLN A 46 1.22 2.99 17.81
C GLN A 46 0.81 4.46 17.86
N ASP A 47 0.17 4.95 16.78
CA ASP A 47 -0.32 6.34 16.65
C ASP A 47 -1.74 6.35 16.08
N PRO A 48 -2.68 7.16 16.59
CA PRO A 48 -4.01 7.32 15.99
C PRO A 48 -3.99 7.69 14.51
N MET A 49 -2.93 8.37 14.03
CA MET A 49 -2.71 8.68 12.63
C MET A 49 -2.50 7.43 11.78
N ARG A 50 -2.01 6.32 12.35
CA ARG A 50 -1.97 5.02 11.66
C ARG A 50 -3.38 4.58 11.26
N THR A 51 -4.36 4.71 12.14
CA THR A 51 -5.75 4.34 11.84
C THR A 51 -6.33 5.21 10.72
N ARG A 52 -5.98 6.51 10.71
CA ARG A 52 -6.39 7.42 9.61
C ARG A 52 -5.71 7.06 8.30
N LEU A 53 -4.42 6.73 8.34
CA LEU A 53 -3.67 6.28 7.17
C LEU A 53 -4.24 4.97 6.62
N HIS A 54 -4.58 4.02 7.49
CA HIS A 54 -5.23 2.77 7.15
C HIS A 54 -6.60 2.97 6.49
N ALA A 55 -7.42 3.88 7.03
CA ALA A 55 -8.72 4.21 6.41
C ALA A 55 -8.53 4.83 5.01
N ALA A 56 -7.54 5.71 4.85
CA ALA A 56 -7.20 6.27 3.55
C ALA A 56 -6.70 5.20 2.57
N LEU A 57 -5.90 4.24 3.03
CA LEU A 57 -5.40 3.11 2.25
C LEU A 57 -6.54 2.24 1.68
N ILE A 58 -7.54 1.92 2.52
CA ILE A 58 -8.73 1.16 2.08
C ILE A 58 -9.55 1.93 1.04
N SER A 59 -9.43 3.26 1.02
CA SER A 59 -10.16 4.12 0.08
C SER A 59 -9.37 4.39 -1.21
N CYS A 60 -8.15 3.86 -1.36
CA CYS A 60 -7.36 4.03 -2.58
C CYS A 60 -7.89 3.11 -3.69
N GLU A 61 -8.18 3.68 -4.85
CA GLU A 61 -8.76 2.93 -5.99
C GLU A 61 -7.76 2.75 -7.13
N ASN A 62 -6.64 3.47 -7.11
CA ASN A 62 -5.63 3.43 -8.17
C ASN A 62 -4.19 3.62 -7.61
N PRO A 63 -3.15 3.26 -8.40
CA PRO A 63 -1.75 3.38 -7.98
C PRO A 63 -1.30 4.81 -7.67
N LYS A 64 -1.96 5.81 -8.26
CA LYS A 64 -1.65 7.22 -8.02
C LYS A 64 -2.07 7.65 -6.61
N ASP A 65 -3.20 7.16 -6.11
CA ASP A 65 -3.62 7.39 -4.73
C ASP A 65 -2.61 6.80 -3.74
N LEU A 66 -2.14 5.57 -4.00
CA LEU A 66 -1.09 4.92 -3.23
C LEU A 66 0.21 5.72 -3.29
N TRP A 67 0.57 6.24 -4.46
CA TRP A 67 1.75 7.09 -4.62
C TRP A 67 1.69 8.35 -3.76
N PHE A 68 0.53 8.98 -3.62
CA PHE A 68 0.38 10.12 -2.73
C PHE A 68 0.38 9.72 -1.26
N LEU A 69 -0.27 8.60 -0.94
CA LEU A 69 -0.36 8.09 0.43
C LEU A 69 1.01 7.71 1.00
N ARG A 70 1.96 7.27 0.15
CA ARG A 70 3.34 6.94 0.55
C ARG A 70 4.05 8.10 1.25
N GLY A 71 3.77 9.35 0.89
CA GLY A 71 4.38 10.52 1.53
C GLY A 71 3.85 10.74 2.96
N LYS A 72 2.58 10.43 3.19
CA LYS A 72 1.99 10.44 4.54
C LYS A 72 2.55 9.31 5.38
N LEU A 73 2.75 8.13 4.78
CA LEU A 73 3.42 6.99 5.42
C LEU A 73 4.86 7.36 5.82
N PHE A 74 5.63 7.97 4.91
CA PHE A 74 6.99 8.45 5.20
C PHE A 74 7.03 9.34 6.44
N ASN A 75 6.19 10.38 6.46
CA ASN A 75 6.13 11.32 7.59
C ASN A 75 5.75 10.62 8.91
N LEU A 76 4.85 9.64 8.85
CA LEU A 76 4.45 8.87 10.02
C LEU A 76 5.60 8.00 10.53
N ILE A 77 6.30 7.27 9.65
CA ILE A 77 7.45 6.44 10.03
C ILE A 77 8.58 7.32 10.58
N SER A 78 8.91 8.42 9.92
CA SER A 78 9.96 9.35 10.35
C SER A 78 9.71 9.92 11.75
N LYS A 79 8.45 10.15 12.11
CA LYS A 79 8.05 10.65 13.45
C LYS A 79 8.25 9.61 14.55
N HIS A 80 8.00 8.33 14.27
CA HIS A 80 8.00 7.26 15.29
C HIS A 80 9.31 6.46 15.34
N HIS A 81 10.06 6.47 14.24
CA HIS A 81 11.36 5.84 14.12
C HIS A 81 12.40 6.92 13.81
N CYS A 82 12.94 6.91 12.60
CA CYS A 82 13.81 7.95 12.08
C CYS A 82 13.70 7.98 10.55
N GLU A 83 14.24 9.04 9.95
CA GLU A 83 14.19 9.25 8.50
C GLU A 83 14.87 8.12 7.71
N PHE A 84 15.92 7.50 8.27
CA PHE A 84 16.58 6.36 7.65
C PHE A 84 15.63 5.17 7.49
N VAL A 85 14.90 4.80 8.56
CA VAL A 85 13.91 3.70 8.52
C VAL A 85 12.76 4.05 7.58
N ALA A 86 12.32 5.31 7.56
CA ALA A 86 11.29 5.76 6.64
C ALA A 86 11.73 5.63 5.17
N ASN A 87 12.95 6.05 4.84
CA ASN A 87 13.51 5.88 3.50
C ASN A 87 13.61 4.41 3.12
N GLU A 88 14.08 3.53 4.02
CA GLU A 88 14.19 2.10 3.73
C GLU A 88 12.82 1.47 3.41
N ARG A 89 11.82 1.70 4.26
CA ARG A 89 10.47 1.13 4.09
C ARG A 89 9.77 1.71 2.86
N VAL A 90 9.86 3.02 2.64
CA VAL A 90 9.24 3.67 1.48
C VAL A 90 9.97 3.33 0.19
N ALA A 91 11.29 3.09 0.20
CA ALA A 91 12.01 2.63 -0.99
C ALA A 91 11.54 1.26 -1.47
N ARG A 92 11.25 0.32 -0.54
CA ARG A 92 10.65 -0.98 -0.89
C ARG A 92 9.29 -0.80 -1.53
N LEU A 93 8.46 0.07 -0.95
CA LEU A 93 7.14 0.40 -1.50
C LEU A 93 7.25 1.06 -2.89
N ASP A 94 8.15 2.02 -3.08
CA ASP A 94 8.41 2.69 -4.36
C ASP A 94 8.83 1.69 -5.44
N GLN A 95 9.68 0.71 -5.10
CA GLN A 95 10.09 -0.35 -6.02
C GLN A 95 8.89 -1.21 -6.44
N LYS A 96 8.08 -1.67 -5.48
CA LYS A 96 6.88 -2.47 -5.76
C LYS A 96 5.87 -1.70 -6.61
N LEU A 97 5.66 -0.42 -6.31
CA LEU A 97 4.68 0.42 -6.99
C LEU A 97 5.11 0.72 -8.44
N ARG A 98 6.40 1.01 -8.68
CA ARG A 98 6.96 1.11 -10.03
C ARG A 98 6.87 -0.19 -10.81
N PHE A 99 7.13 -1.31 -10.15
CA PHE A 99 7.03 -2.62 -10.76
C PHE A 99 5.57 -2.93 -11.17
N PHE A 100 4.61 -2.67 -10.28
CA PHE A 100 3.18 -2.82 -10.53
C PHE A 100 2.74 -2.04 -11.78
N VAL A 101 2.96 -0.71 -11.82
CA VAL A 101 2.51 0.10 -12.97
C VAL A 101 3.24 -0.21 -14.27
N GLY A 102 4.45 -0.79 -14.21
CA GLY A 102 5.21 -1.17 -15.40
C GLY A 102 4.81 -2.52 -16.00
N HIS A 103 4.09 -3.36 -15.25
CA HIS A 103 3.74 -4.73 -15.66
C HIS A 103 2.23 -5.01 -15.63
N HIS A 104 1.42 -4.12 -15.06
CA HIS A 104 -0.02 -4.26 -15.02
C HIS A 104 -0.66 -3.84 -16.36
N PRO A 105 -1.59 -4.62 -16.94
CA PRO A 105 -2.17 -4.34 -18.26
C PRO A 105 -3.00 -3.05 -18.32
N ASP A 106 -3.61 -2.66 -17.21
CA ASP A 106 -4.49 -1.49 -17.12
C ASP A 106 -3.80 -0.21 -16.61
N HIS A 107 -2.49 -0.27 -16.32
CA HIS A 107 -1.73 0.87 -15.80
C HIS A 107 -0.49 1.15 -16.64
N SER A 108 -0.04 2.41 -16.60
CA SER A 108 1.19 2.83 -17.28
C SER A 108 2.13 3.57 -16.33
N PRO A 109 3.46 3.46 -16.48
CA PRO A 109 4.44 4.17 -15.65
C PRO A 109 4.27 5.69 -15.62
N GLU A 110 3.70 6.29 -16.67
CA GLU A 110 3.42 7.72 -16.79
C GLU A 110 2.33 8.21 -15.82
N GLU A 111 1.55 7.31 -15.24
CA GLU A 111 0.56 7.64 -14.20
C GLU A 111 1.22 8.08 -12.89
N LEU A 112 2.45 7.63 -12.65
CA LEU A 112 3.21 7.99 -11.47
C LEU A 112 3.95 9.31 -11.71
N PRO A 113 3.85 10.27 -10.77
CA PRO A 113 4.69 11.46 -10.79
C PRO A 113 6.18 11.07 -10.87
N SER A 114 6.89 11.63 -11.83
CA SER A 114 8.30 11.31 -12.12
C SER A 114 9.29 11.81 -11.06
N GLY A 115 8.83 12.56 -10.06
CA GLY A 115 9.69 13.17 -9.03
C GLY A 115 9.18 12.94 -7.60
N PRO A 116 10.08 13.06 -6.59
CA PRO A 116 9.64 13.21 -5.21
C PRO A 116 8.72 14.42 -5.15
N MET A 117 7.49 14.24 -4.65
CA MET A 117 6.68 15.39 -4.30
C MET A 117 7.43 16.14 -3.21
N ALA A 118 7.91 17.34 -3.54
CA ALA A 118 8.26 18.29 -2.51
C ALA A 118 7.06 18.39 -1.57
N LEU A 119 7.29 18.12 -0.28
CA LEU A 119 6.29 18.30 0.76
C LEU A 119 5.80 19.74 0.65
N MET A 120 4.61 19.96 0.07
CA MET A 120 4.00 21.28 0.10
C MET A 120 3.52 21.50 1.54
N HIS A 121 4.26 22.38 2.22
CA HIS A 121 4.01 22.85 3.58
C HIS A 121 2.75 23.73 3.67
#